data_AF-A0A7V1M6S8-F1
#
_entry.id   AF-A0A7V1M6S8-F1
#
_cell.length_a   1.000
_cell.length_b   1.000
_cell.length_c   1.000
_cell.angle_alpha   90.00
_cell.angle_beta   90.00
_cell.angle_gamma   90.00
#
_symmetry.space_group_name_H-M   'P 1'
#
loop_
_entity.id
_entity.type
_entity.pdbx_description
1 polymer ?
#
loop_
_entity_poly.entity_id
_entity_poly.type
_entity_poly.pdbx_seq_one_letter_code
_entity_poly.pdbx_strand_id
1 'polypeptide(L)'
;MTQLVIEGTWEEILAQQDKLRGKRVRVTVLEEKNPEVHTEARNLLEFLQPFVGCIDSKQLPPAKDMEKEVEEIIWEKHSRRRKS
;
A
#
# COMPACT_ATOMS: atom_id res chain seq x y z
N MET A 1 16.19 -5.15 25.06
CA MET A 1 16.41 -3.76 24.59
C MET A 1 15.34 -3.45 23.54
N THR A 2 14.50 -2.45 23.77
CA THR A 2 13.41 -2.07 22.88
C THR A 2 13.99 -1.27 21.70
N GLN A 3 13.87 -1.80 20.49
CA GLN A 3 14.34 -1.12 19.28
C GLN A 3 13.35 -0.03 18.91
N LEU A 4 13.81 1.22 18.84
CA LEU A 4 12.99 2.35 18.40
C LEU A 4 12.89 2.32 16.87
N VAL A 5 11.67 2.18 16.34
CA VAL A 5 11.36 2.21 14.91
C VAL A 5 10.73 3.56 14.59
N ILE A 6 11.26 4.25 13.58
CA ILE A 6 10.82 5.58 13.15
C ILE A 6 10.52 5.54 11.65
N GLU A 7 9.45 6.19 11.25
CA GLU A 7 8.99 6.29 9.86
C GLU A 7 8.61 7.74 9.56
N GLY A 8 9.00 8.23 8.39
CA GLY A 8 8.74 9.61 7.93
C GLY A 8 9.62 9.98 6.73
N THR A 9 9.49 11.20 6.22
CA THR A 9 10.44 11.73 5.24
C THR A 9 11.80 11.96 5.88
N TRP A 10 12.83 12.14 5.05
CA TRP A 10 14.18 12.39 5.54
C TRP A 10 14.26 13.64 6.43
N GLU A 11 13.54 14.69 6.05
CA GLU A 11 13.44 15.97 6.76
C GLU A 11 12.76 15.80 8.12
N GLU A 12 11.67 15.02 8.18
CA GLU A 12 10.94 14.71 9.41
C GLU A 12 11.78 13.89 10.40
N ILE A 13 12.59 12.98 9.87
CA ILE A 13 13.52 12.17 10.67
C ILE A 13 14.66 13.06 11.20
N LEU A 14 15.24 13.91 10.34
CA LEU A 14 16.30 14.84 10.73
C LEU A 14 15.85 15.85 11.79
N ALA A 15 14.60 16.34 11.71
CA ALA A 15 14.03 17.26 12.70
C ALA A 15 14.00 16.65 14.12
N GLN A 16 14.09 15.31 14.24
CA GLN A 16 14.10 14.61 15.52
C GLN A 16 15.51 14.31 16.05
N GLN A 17 16.58 14.76 15.38
CA GLN A 17 17.98 14.39 15.69
C GLN A 17 18.35 14.44 17.18
N ASP A 18 17.90 15.46 17.90
CA ASP A 18 18.23 15.65 19.32
C ASP A 18 17.64 14.55 20.20
N LYS A 19 16.46 14.02 19.82
CA LYS A 19 15.79 12.91 20.51
C LYS A 19 16.40 11.55 20.18
N LEU A 20 17.11 11.44 19.06
CA LEU A 20 17.70 10.20 18.55
C LEU A 20 19.17 10.04 18.92
N ARG A 21 19.82 11.12 19.34
CA ARG A 21 21.24 11.14 19.69
C ARG A 21 21.60 10.05 20.70
N GLY A 22 22.59 9.23 20.36
CA GLY A 22 23.10 8.15 21.22
C GLY A 22 22.20 6.91 21.30
N LYS A 23 21.09 6.85 20.56
CA LYS A 23 20.19 5.68 20.52
C LYS A 23 20.42 4.88 19.24
N ARG A 24 20.28 3.56 19.35
CA ARG A 24 20.19 2.68 18.17
C ARG A 24 18.75 2.69 17.65
N VAL A 25 18.57 3.18 16.43
CA VAL A 25 17.26 3.33 15.78
C VAL A 25 17.22 2.56 14.47
N ARG A 26 16.04 2.06 14.09
CA ARG A 26 15.75 1.62 12.73
C ARG A 26 14.81 2.65 12.10
N VAL A 27 15.15 3.06 10.89
CA VAL A 27 14.45 4.12 10.18
C VAL A 27 13.92 3.56 8.87
N THR A 28 12.66 3.87 8.57
CA THR A 28 12.06 3.72 7.26
C THR A 28 11.91 5.13 6.68
N VAL A 29 12.71 5.45 5.66
CA VAL A 29 12.62 6.75 4.97
C VAL A 29 11.57 6.63 3.89
N LEU A 30 10.54 7.45 3.98
CA LEU A 30 9.55 7.59 2.93
C LEU A 30 10.11 8.53 1.86
N GLU A 31 10.09 8.11 0.60
CA GLU A 31 10.40 9.01 -0.51
C GLU A 31 9.37 10.14 -0.54
N GLU A 32 9.83 11.37 -0.75
CA GLU A 32 8.92 12.48 -1.00
C GLU A 32 8.04 12.09 -2.19
N LYS A 33 6.73 12.23 -2.02
CA LYS A 33 5.80 12.06 -3.14
C LYS A 33 6.24 13.02 -4.23
N ASN A 34 6.77 12.48 -5.32
CA ASN A 34 7.03 13.25 -6.51
C ASN A 34 5.68 13.87 -6.90
N PRO A 35 5.50 15.21 -6.83
CA PRO A 35 4.20 15.84 -7.04
C PRO A 35 3.67 15.57 -8.46
N GLU A 36 4.54 15.19 -9.40
CA GLU A 36 4.16 14.83 -10.76
C GLU A 36 3.59 13.41 -10.88
N VAL A 37 3.78 12.55 -9.87
CA VAL A 37 3.07 11.26 -9.76
C VAL A 37 1.79 11.50 -8.95
N HIS A 38 0.94 12.38 -9.47
CA HIS A 38 -0.46 12.33 -9.13
C HIS A 38 -0.97 10.98 -9.64
N THR A 39 -1.13 10.02 -8.73
CA THR A 39 -2.03 8.91 -9.01
C THR A 39 -3.39 9.55 -9.23
N GLU A 40 -3.85 9.57 -10.47
CA GLU A 40 -5.09 10.21 -10.95
C GLU A 40 -6.37 9.72 -10.23
N ALA A 41 -6.21 8.78 -9.30
CA ALA A 41 -7.22 8.24 -8.43
C ALA A 41 -7.81 9.32 -7.50
N ARG A 42 -9.12 9.51 -7.59
CA ARG A 42 -9.91 10.46 -6.80
C ARG A 42 -10.15 9.98 -5.37
N ASN A 43 -9.94 8.69 -5.12
CA ASN A 43 -10.16 8.06 -3.82
C ASN A 43 -9.27 6.81 -3.66
N LEU A 44 -9.21 6.30 -2.43
CA LEU A 44 -8.40 5.14 -2.08
C LEU A 44 -8.81 3.88 -2.86
N LEU A 45 -10.09 3.73 -3.19
CA LEU A 45 -10.57 2.58 -3.96
C LEU A 45 -9.98 2.59 -5.39
N GLU A 46 -10.05 3.72 -6.09
CA GLU A 46 -9.47 3.90 -7.42
C GLU A 46 -7.94 3.67 -7.41
N PHE A 47 -7.26 4.12 -6.35
CA PHE A 47 -5.82 3.92 -6.18
C PHE A 47 -5.46 2.44 -5.99
N LEU A 48 -6.25 1.70 -5.21
CA LEU A 48 -5.97 0.30 -4.89
C LEU A 48 -6.45 -0.67 -5.97
N GLN A 49 -7.41 -0.30 -6.82
CA GLN A 49 -8.00 -1.15 -7.85
C GLN A 49 -7.00 -1.92 -8.74
N PRO A 50 -5.82 -1.38 -9.11
CA PRO A 50 -4.81 -2.14 -9.85
C PRO A 50 -4.18 -3.28 -9.03
N PHE A 51 -4.13 -3.15 -7.70
CA PHE A 51 -3.37 -4.00 -6.79
C PHE A 51 -4.22 -4.98 -5.98
N VAL A 52 -5.49 -4.65 -5.74
CA VAL A 52 -6.42 -5.46 -4.95
C VAL A 52 -7.59 -5.93 -5.78
N GLY A 53 -8.10 -7.12 -5.45
CA GLY A 53 -9.39 -7.58 -5.92
C GLY A 53 -10.53 -6.81 -5.26
N CYS A 54 -11.61 -6.54 -5.98
CA CYS A 54 -12.79 -5.88 -5.44
C CYS A 54 -14.03 -6.66 -5.85
N ILE A 55 -14.96 -6.86 -4.91
CA ILE A 55 -16.28 -7.44 -5.17
C ILE A 55 -17.30 -6.34 -4.87
N ASP A 56 -18.06 -5.92 -5.89
CA ASP A 56 -19.10 -4.92 -5.70
C ASP A 56 -20.33 -5.54 -5.02
N SER A 57 -20.55 -5.15 -3.77
CA SER A 57 -21.73 -5.53 -2.98
C SER A 57 -23.08 -5.22 -3.65
N LYS A 58 -23.13 -4.27 -4.60
CA LYS A 58 -24.35 -3.91 -5.35
C LYS A 58 -24.61 -4.82 -6.54
N GLN A 59 -23.61 -5.58 -6.98
CA GLN A 59 -23.67 -6.47 -8.13
C GLN A 59 -23.13 -7.86 -7.76
N LEU A 60 -23.54 -8.36 -6.60
CA LEU A 60 -23.09 -9.67 -6.16
C LEU A 60 -23.64 -10.77 -7.09
N PRO A 61 -22.77 -11.70 -7.53
CA PRO A 61 -23.24 -12.88 -8.23
C PRO A 61 -24.09 -13.75 -7.30
N PRO A 62 -24.94 -14.64 -7.84
CA PRO A 62 -25.61 -15.66 -7.05
C PRO A 62 -24.59 -16.43 -6.19
N ALA A 63 -24.97 -16.86 -4.98
CA ALA A 63 -24.05 -17.50 -4.03
C ALA A 63 -23.28 -18.70 -4.62
N LYS A 64 -23.90 -19.44 -5.55
CA LYS A 64 -23.29 -20.58 -6.27
C LYS A 64 -22.12 -20.19 -7.20
N ASP A 65 -22.05 -18.93 -7.61
CA ASP A 65 -21.08 -18.42 -8.59
C ASP A 65 -20.00 -17.55 -7.91
N MET A 66 -20.11 -17.29 -6.59
CA MET A 66 -19.19 -16.44 -5.83
C MET A 66 -17.76 -17.00 -5.79
N GLU A 67 -17.61 -18.32 -5.63
CA GLU A 67 -16.29 -18.98 -5.60
C GLU A 67 -15.53 -18.73 -6.91
N LYS A 68 -16.24 -18.86 -8.04
CA LYS A 68 -15.68 -18.60 -9.37
C LYS A 68 -15.26 -17.14 -9.56
N GLU A 69 -16.10 -16.20 -9.12
CA GLU A 69 -15.78 -14.76 -9.18
C GLU A 69 -14.50 -14.43 -8.39
N VAL A 70 -14.37 -14.99 -7.19
CA VAL A 70 -13.18 -14.82 -6.35
C VAL A 70 -11.94 -15.43 -7.02
N GLU A 71 -12.04 -16.62 -7.61
CA GLU A 71 -10.94 -17.26 -8.34
C GLU A 71 -10.48 -16.42 -9.53
N GLU A 72 -11.41 -15.86 -10.30
CA GLU A 72 -11.11 -14.99 -11.45
C GLU A 72 -10.37 -13.71 -11.02
N ILE A 73 -10.82 -13.08 -9.92
CA ILE A 73 -10.15 -11.92 -9.32
C ILE A 73 -8.73 -12.26 -8.88
N ILE A 74 -8.54 -13.38 -8.17
CA ILE A 74 -7.22 -13.83 -7.70
C ILE A 74 -6.30 -14.08 -8.91
N TRP A 75 -6.79 -14.77 -9.93
CA TRP A 75 -6.04 -15.05 -11.15
C TRP A 75 -5.61 -13.76 -11.87
N GLU A 76 -6.53 -12.80 -12.05
CA GLU A 76 -6.26 -11.52 -12.70
C GLU A 76 -5.12 -10.77 -11.99
N LYS A 77 -5.18 -10.68 -10.66
CA LYS A 77 -4.21 -9.88 -9.88
C LYS A 77 -2.88 -10.59 -9.65
N HIS A 78 -2.88 -11.91 -9.43
CA HIS A 78 -1.62 -12.67 -9.26
C HIS A 78 -0.85 -12.87 -10.56
N SER A 79 -1.54 -13.01 -11.71
CA SER A 79 -0.87 -13.20 -13.00
C SER A 79 -0.09 -11.95 -13.46
N ARG A 80 -0.58 -10.75 -13.11
CA ARG A 80 0.12 -9.49 -13.40
C ARG A 80 1.44 -9.36 -12.64
N ARG A 81 1.55 -9.93 -11.44
CA ARG A 81 2.79 -9.90 -10.64
C ARG A 81 3.91 -10.80 -11.16
N ARG A 82 3.60 -11.82 -11.98
CA ARG A 82 4.61 -12.75 -12.53
C ARG A 82 5.34 -12.23 -13.78
N LYS A 83 4.87 -11.13 -14.38
CA LYS A 83 5.41 -10.58 -15.63
C LYS A 83 6.20 -9.27 -15.44
N SER A 84 6.47 -8.86 -14.21
CA SER A 84 7.24 -7.65 -13.88
C SER A 84 8.55 -7.99 -13.18
#